data_AF-A0A5U8XK92-F1
#
_entry.id   AF-A0A5U8XK92-F1
#
_cell.length_a   1.000
_cell.length_b   1.000
_cell.length_c   1.000
_cell.angle_alpha   90.00
_cell.angle_beta   90.00
_cell.angle_gamma   90.00
#
_symmetry.space_group_name_H-M   'P 1'
#
loop_
_entity.id
_entity.type
_entity.pdbx_description
1 polymer ?
#
loop_
_entity_poly.entity_id
_entity_poly.type
_entity_poly.pdbx_seq_one_letter_code
_entity_poly.pdbx_strand_id
1 'polypeptide(L)'
;MSKVYDGKLSTPTLSAMRLAMALMTGSLIKYPEKSTLNEHFNLLANRIPDGTERATLKYLCIGNRGHVAQTESDGFTDFVPVGKVANASGMFNAVPFVLRELDNDLSDAQRKNYAFRTQVNINGRNYWAYYLKRIDMRTVETNDYLITKQGSVQTVVDHVYTDNELFPKPIELPEYDYDNDQRVDIPDGRYVTSNADIKIVFDEFDVQEYMNVTAIMRGSSRSSVISEIALASGIDGVATGESATGSPFSYDEALGVQVLYYITLYSNLAITNENLNMTVKIGQSSPFFIGAV
;
A
#
# COMPACT_ATOMS: atom_id res chain seq x y z
N MET A 1 4.65 28.91 6.86
CA MET A 1 3.60 27.90 7.08
C MET A 1 4.27 26.55 7.18
N SER A 2 4.29 25.92 8.35
CA SER A 2 4.67 24.51 8.43
C SER A 2 3.60 23.72 7.68
N LYS A 3 4.00 22.93 6.68
CA LYS A 3 3.09 21.98 6.05
C LYS A 3 2.73 20.95 7.11
N VAL A 4 1.51 21.00 7.62
CA VAL A 4 0.95 19.92 8.42
C VAL A 4 0.94 18.68 7.53
N TYR A 5 1.56 17.60 8.00
CA TYR A 5 1.63 16.35 7.27
C TYR A 5 0.22 15.75 7.14
N ASP A 6 -0.31 15.63 5.90
CA ASP A 6 -1.69 15.20 5.65
C ASP A 6 -1.92 13.68 5.82
N GLY A 7 -0.96 12.90 6.34
CA GLY A 7 -1.21 11.50 6.73
C GLY A 7 -1.74 10.58 5.60
N LYS A 8 -1.67 11.00 4.34
CA LYS A 8 -2.25 10.31 3.18
C LYS A 8 -1.29 10.25 2.00
N LEU A 9 -0.02 10.57 2.24
CA LEU A 9 1.02 10.46 1.22
C LEU A 9 1.37 8.99 1.01
N SER A 10 1.00 8.46 -0.15
CA SER A 10 1.47 7.15 -0.61
C SER A 10 2.94 7.27 -1.03
N THR A 11 3.79 6.43 -0.46
CA THR A 11 5.23 6.39 -0.79
C THR A 11 5.52 5.09 -1.53
N PRO A 12 5.97 5.15 -2.80
CA PRO A 12 6.33 3.95 -3.55
C PRO A 12 7.60 3.32 -3.00
N THR A 13 7.69 2.00 -3.09
CA THR A 13 8.86 1.23 -2.68
C THR A 13 9.74 0.85 -3.87
N LEU A 14 10.95 0.36 -3.57
CA LEU A 14 11.82 -0.27 -4.57
C LEU A 14 11.12 -1.45 -5.28
N SER A 15 10.20 -2.16 -4.61
CA SER A 15 9.46 -3.26 -5.22
C SER A 15 8.40 -2.77 -6.21
N ALA A 16 7.77 -1.61 -5.98
CA ALA A 16 6.94 -0.96 -7.01
C ALA A 16 7.74 -0.62 -8.26
N MET A 17 8.92 -0.03 -8.09
CA MET A 17 9.81 0.28 -9.22
C MET A 17 10.21 -0.99 -9.97
N ARG A 18 10.58 -2.04 -9.25
CA ARG A 18 10.96 -3.34 -9.84
C ARG A 18 9.82 -3.95 -10.64
N LEU A 19 8.60 -3.97 -10.08
CA LEU A 19 7.44 -4.53 -10.76
C LEU A 19 7.09 -3.76 -12.03
N ALA A 20 7.09 -2.42 -11.96
CA ALA A 20 6.86 -1.56 -13.11
C ALA A 20 7.91 -1.78 -14.20
N MET A 21 9.21 -1.81 -13.84
CA MET A 21 10.29 -2.04 -14.80
C MET A 21 10.24 -3.44 -15.42
N ALA A 22 9.91 -4.47 -14.63
CA ALA A 22 9.73 -5.83 -15.15
C ALA A 22 8.61 -5.87 -16.21
N LEU A 23 7.46 -5.24 -15.91
CA LEU A 23 6.34 -5.13 -16.84
C LEU A 23 6.72 -4.36 -18.12
N MET A 24 7.35 -3.19 -17.99
CA MET A 24 7.72 -2.34 -19.12
C MET A 24 8.76 -2.97 -20.05
N THR A 25 9.71 -3.72 -19.48
CA THR A 25 10.81 -4.34 -20.25
C THR A 25 10.48 -5.77 -20.71
N GLY A 26 9.35 -6.33 -20.27
CA GLY A 26 9.03 -7.76 -20.46
C GLY A 26 9.98 -8.70 -19.70
N SER A 27 10.72 -8.19 -18.71
CA SER A 27 11.62 -8.99 -17.89
C SER A 27 10.84 -9.79 -16.83
N LEU A 28 11.43 -10.90 -16.37
CA LEU A 28 10.87 -11.69 -15.28
C LEU A 28 10.83 -10.87 -13.97
N ILE A 29 9.73 -11.02 -13.24
CA ILE A 29 9.61 -10.45 -11.89
C ILE A 29 10.60 -11.18 -10.98
N LYS A 30 11.28 -10.41 -10.11
CA LYS A 30 12.24 -10.95 -9.15
C LYS A 30 11.72 -10.81 -7.72
N TYR A 31 11.95 -11.85 -6.94
CA TYR A 31 11.72 -11.89 -5.50
C TYR A 31 13.04 -12.08 -4.75
N PRO A 32 13.84 -11.00 -4.57
CA PRO A 32 15.06 -11.08 -3.77
C PRO A 32 14.80 -11.60 -2.35
N GLU A 33 15.83 -12.18 -1.71
CA GLU A 33 15.76 -12.52 -0.30
C GLU A 33 15.43 -11.29 0.56
N LYS A 34 14.60 -11.48 1.58
CA LYS A 34 14.09 -10.45 2.51
C LYS A 34 13.30 -9.35 1.83
N SER A 35 12.70 -9.65 0.67
CA SER A 35 11.88 -8.69 -0.08
C SER A 35 10.38 -8.98 0.01
N THR A 36 9.98 -10.11 0.58
CA THR A 36 8.58 -10.52 0.62
C THR A 36 7.98 -10.46 2.02
N LEU A 37 6.68 -10.19 2.10
CA LEU A 37 5.94 -10.35 3.34
C LEU A 37 5.85 -11.83 3.74
N ASN A 38 5.89 -12.78 2.79
CA ASN A 38 5.97 -14.21 3.10
C ASN A 38 7.17 -14.53 4.02
N GLU A 39 8.34 -13.96 3.74
CA GLU A 39 9.50 -14.05 4.63
C GLU A 39 9.30 -13.30 5.95
N HIS A 40 8.69 -12.10 5.91
CA HIS A 40 8.41 -11.30 7.10
C HIS A 40 7.52 -12.03 8.14
N PHE A 41 6.52 -12.77 7.66
CA PHE A 41 5.61 -13.54 8.51
C PHE A 41 6.01 -15.01 8.69
N ASN A 42 7.13 -15.44 8.09
CA ASN A 42 7.55 -16.83 8.05
C ASN A 42 6.44 -17.78 7.55
N LEU A 43 5.71 -17.36 6.51
CA LEU A 43 4.58 -18.09 5.95
C LEU A 43 4.81 -18.39 4.47
N LEU A 44 4.93 -19.67 4.14
CA LEU A 44 5.21 -20.14 2.78
C LEU A 44 6.41 -19.44 2.13
N ALA A 45 7.42 -19.04 2.93
CA ALA A 45 8.56 -18.25 2.48
C ALA A 45 9.35 -18.90 1.33
N ASN A 46 9.35 -20.24 1.27
CA ASN A 46 10.02 -21.01 0.21
C ASN A 46 9.16 -21.20 -1.06
N ARG A 47 7.89 -20.79 -1.07
CA ARG A 47 7.00 -20.87 -2.23
C ARG A 47 6.97 -19.54 -2.95
N ILE A 48 7.97 -19.33 -3.80
CA ILE A 48 8.08 -18.14 -4.64
C ILE A 48 7.36 -18.41 -5.98
N PRO A 49 6.55 -17.46 -6.47
CA PRO A 49 5.94 -17.52 -7.79
C PRO A 49 6.97 -17.71 -8.91
N ASP A 50 6.55 -18.31 -10.01
CA ASP A 50 7.37 -18.31 -11.23
C ASP A 50 7.48 -16.86 -11.74
N GLY A 51 8.69 -16.46 -12.16
CA GLY A 51 8.94 -15.08 -12.60
C GLY A 51 8.16 -14.67 -13.86
N THR A 52 7.54 -15.63 -14.57
CA THR A 52 6.61 -15.40 -15.69
C THR A 52 5.18 -15.13 -15.25
N GLU A 53 4.82 -15.47 -14.01
CA GLU A 53 3.52 -15.15 -13.44
C GLU A 53 3.41 -13.64 -13.21
N ARG A 54 2.29 -13.05 -13.65
CA ARG A 54 2.08 -11.62 -13.57
C ARG A 54 1.50 -11.25 -12.20
N ALA A 55 2.38 -10.96 -11.24
CA ALA A 55 1.96 -10.37 -9.98
C ALA A 55 1.36 -8.97 -10.20
N THR A 56 0.23 -8.71 -9.56
CA THR A 56 -0.46 -7.41 -9.61
C THR A 56 -0.75 -6.92 -8.20
N LEU A 57 -0.99 -5.62 -8.03
CA LEU A 57 -1.46 -5.06 -6.77
C LEU A 57 -2.80 -5.72 -6.40
N LYS A 58 -2.86 -6.35 -5.24
CA LYS A 58 -4.03 -7.15 -4.83
C LYS A 58 -4.24 -7.21 -3.32
N TYR A 59 -3.21 -6.94 -2.52
CA TYR A 59 -3.26 -7.16 -1.09
C TYR A 59 -3.08 -5.87 -0.31
N LEU A 60 -3.81 -5.77 0.79
CA LEU A 60 -3.69 -4.74 1.79
C LEU A 60 -3.12 -5.38 3.06
N CYS A 61 -2.07 -4.79 3.62
CA CYS A 61 -1.55 -5.13 4.95
C CYS A 61 -1.68 -3.91 5.86
N ILE A 62 -2.02 -4.14 7.13
CA ILE A 62 -2.12 -3.08 8.13
C ILE A 62 -1.12 -3.28 9.25
N GLY A 63 -0.74 -2.17 9.85
CA GLY A 63 0.18 -2.12 10.95
C GLY A 63 -0.07 -0.91 11.84
N ASN A 64 0.75 -0.84 12.88
CA ASN A 64 0.86 0.32 13.72
C ASN A 64 2.34 0.69 13.91
N ARG A 65 2.60 1.68 14.78
CA ARG A 65 3.92 2.32 14.96
C ARG A 65 4.42 3.12 13.76
N GLY A 66 3.55 3.45 12.80
CA GLY A 66 3.83 4.49 11.81
C GLY A 66 3.75 5.91 12.38
N HIS A 67 3.44 6.07 13.67
CA HIS A 67 3.42 7.33 14.40
C HIS A 67 4.01 7.16 15.80
N VAL A 68 4.52 8.25 16.38
CA VAL A 68 4.95 8.35 17.78
C VAL A 68 4.23 9.50 18.46
N ALA A 69 3.93 9.33 19.75
CA ALA A 69 3.37 10.40 20.56
C ALA A 69 4.47 11.43 20.88
N GLN A 70 4.18 12.71 20.65
CA GLN A 70 5.04 13.83 20.97
C GLN A 70 4.26 14.82 21.83
N THR A 71 4.77 15.11 23.02
CA THR A 71 4.17 16.13 23.89
C THR A 71 4.79 17.48 23.57
N GLU A 72 3.97 18.41 23.13
CA GLU A 72 4.35 19.78 22.83
C GLU A 72 4.53 20.61 24.11
N SER A 73 5.12 21.79 23.98
CA SER A 73 5.43 22.66 25.13
C SER A 73 4.20 23.12 25.92
N ASP A 74 3.02 23.08 25.33
CA ASP A 74 1.73 23.42 25.95
C ASP A 74 1.08 22.23 26.69
N GLY A 75 1.73 21.06 26.69
CA GLY A 75 1.22 19.83 27.29
C GLY A 75 0.26 19.03 26.41
N PHE A 76 -0.03 19.50 25.19
CA PHE A 76 -0.80 18.73 24.21
C PHE A 76 0.04 17.56 23.68
N THR A 77 -0.56 16.38 23.53
CA THR A 77 0.12 15.23 22.92
C THR A 77 -0.39 15.04 21.50
N ASP A 78 0.49 15.27 20.53
CA ASP A 78 0.26 15.03 19.13
C ASP A 78 0.84 13.67 18.69
N PHE A 79 0.41 13.18 17.53
CA PHE A 79 0.95 11.98 16.90
C PHE A 79 1.66 12.36 15.60
N VAL A 80 2.99 12.27 15.62
CA VAL A 80 3.83 12.61 14.48
C VAL A 80 4.23 11.35 13.70
N PRO A 81 4.28 11.41 12.35
CA PRO A 81 4.61 10.24 11.52
C PRO A 81 6.06 9.79 11.70
N VAL A 82 6.29 8.49 11.59
CA VAL A 82 7.63 7.89 11.56
C VAL A 82 8.04 7.66 10.11
N GLY A 83 9.22 8.17 9.74
CA GLY A 83 9.75 8.03 8.39
C GLY A 83 10.13 6.57 8.07
N LYS A 84 9.69 6.08 6.92
CA LYS A 84 10.11 4.79 6.37
C LYS A 84 10.98 4.99 5.13
N VAL A 85 12.05 4.21 5.02
CA VAL A 85 12.94 4.23 3.85
C VAL A 85 12.33 3.49 2.66
N ALA A 86 12.56 3.99 1.44
CA ALA A 86 11.92 3.47 0.22
C ALA A 86 12.30 2.01 -0.14
N ASN A 87 13.41 1.48 0.42
CA ASN A 87 13.84 0.09 0.23
C ASN A 87 13.38 -0.85 1.37
N ALA A 88 12.61 -0.36 2.35
CA ALA A 88 11.99 -1.22 3.35
C ALA A 88 10.95 -2.14 2.66
N SER A 89 10.98 -3.42 3.00
CA SER A 89 10.07 -4.44 2.42
C SER A 89 9.05 -4.99 3.43
N GLY A 90 9.18 -4.66 4.72
CA GLY A 90 8.31 -5.14 5.81
C GLY A 90 7.53 -4.02 6.52
N MET A 91 6.65 -4.40 7.43
CA MET A 91 5.89 -3.48 8.28
C MET A 91 6.71 -3.05 9.50
N PHE A 92 6.42 -1.88 10.10
CA PHE A 92 7.03 -1.51 11.38
C PHE A 92 6.54 -2.43 12.49
N ASN A 93 5.23 -2.68 12.50
CA ASN A 93 4.61 -3.72 13.30
C ASN A 93 3.29 -4.12 12.66
N ALA A 94 3.30 -5.25 11.95
CA ALA A 94 2.10 -5.80 11.34
C ALA A 94 1.07 -6.21 12.40
N VAL A 95 -0.20 -5.95 12.11
CA VAL A 95 -1.34 -6.33 12.95
C VAL A 95 -2.32 -7.10 12.07
N PRO A 96 -2.91 -8.21 12.55
CA PRO A 96 -3.88 -8.92 11.73
C PRO A 96 -5.18 -8.12 11.59
N PHE A 97 -5.89 -8.33 10.48
CA PHE A 97 -7.25 -7.84 10.29
C PHE A 97 -8.24 -8.64 11.13
N VAL A 98 -8.00 -9.94 11.24
CA VAL A 98 -8.87 -10.91 11.90
C VAL A 98 -8.04 -11.79 12.83
N LEU A 99 -8.55 -12.05 14.03
CA LEU A 99 -7.97 -12.98 14.99
C LEU A 99 -9.09 -13.82 15.62
N ARG A 100 -9.11 -15.12 15.31
CA ARG A 100 -10.19 -16.04 15.68
C ARG A 100 -9.67 -17.26 16.41
N GLU A 101 -10.47 -17.82 17.30
CA GLU A 101 -10.12 -19.08 17.98
C GLU A 101 -10.10 -20.23 16.97
N LEU A 102 -9.36 -21.30 17.27
CA LEU A 102 -9.15 -22.39 16.32
C LEU A 102 -10.46 -23.08 15.91
N ASP A 103 -11.45 -23.11 16.82
CA ASP A 103 -12.77 -23.71 16.64
C ASP A 103 -13.82 -22.75 16.08
N ASN A 104 -13.49 -21.47 15.93
CA ASN A 104 -14.37 -20.42 15.41
C ASN A 104 -13.66 -19.59 14.33
N ASP A 105 -13.01 -20.28 13.39
CA ASP A 105 -12.36 -19.65 12.25
C ASP A 105 -13.37 -19.04 11.26
N LEU A 106 -12.90 -18.17 10.37
CA LEU A 106 -13.69 -17.61 9.29
C LEU A 106 -14.31 -18.71 8.42
N SER A 107 -15.55 -18.48 7.97
CA SER A 107 -16.18 -19.32 6.96
C SER A 107 -15.41 -19.25 5.63
N ASP A 108 -15.60 -20.24 4.76
CA ASP A 108 -14.94 -20.27 3.44
C ASP A 108 -15.27 -19.03 2.59
N ALA A 109 -16.50 -18.50 2.70
CA ALA A 109 -16.92 -17.29 2.01
C ALA A 109 -16.18 -16.04 2.51
N GLN A 110 -16.01 -15.91 3.83
CA GLN A 110 -15.25 -14.80 4.43
C GLN A 110 -13.76 -14.94 4.15
N ARG A 111 -13.21 -16.16 4.23
CA ARG A 111 -11.79 -16.45 4.04
C ARG A 111 -11.28 -16.03 2.67
N LYS A 112 -12.12 -16.10 1.62
CA LYS A 112 -11.75 -15.60 0.28
C LYS A 112 -11.32 -14.14 0.26
N ASN A 113 -11.78 -13.33 1.21
CA ASN A 113 -11.42 -11.92 1.30
C ASN A 113 -10.08 -11.68 2.03
N TYR A 114 -9.49 -12.71 2.66
CA TYR A 114 -8.28 -12.57 3.46
C TYR A 114 -7.20 -13.59 3.07
N ALA A 115 -5.96 -13.22 3.35
CA ALA A 115 -4.79 -14.04 3.12
C ALA A 115 -3.84 -13.92 4.32
N PHE A 116 -2.76 -14.68 4.27
CA PHE A 116 -1.77 -14.87 5.30
C PHE A 116 -2.37 -15.46 6.58
N ARG A 117 -3.04 -16.59 6.43
CA ARG A 117 -3.62 -17.34 7.55
C ARG A 117 -2.49 -18.01 8.35
N THR A 118 -2.28 -17.55 9.58
CA THR A 118 -1.18 -18.01 10.44
C THR A 118 -1.71 -18.40 11.81
N GLN A 119 -1.23 -19.50 12.39
CA GLN A 119 -1.52 -19.83 13.78
C GLN A 119 -0.61 -19.03 14.70
N VAL A 120 -1.18 -18.30 15.66
CA VAL A 120 -0.45 -17.51 16.66
C VAL A 120 -0.91 -17.86 18.07
N ASN A 121 0.01 -17.80 19.04
CA ASN A 121 -0.31 -17.94 20.46
C ASN A 121 -0.33 -16.57 21.11
N ILE A 122 -1.46 -16.19 21.70
CA ILE A 122 -1.63 -14.93 22.44
C ILE A 122 -2.08 -15.30 23.85
N ASN A 123 -1.28 -14.95 24.85
CA ASN A 123 -1.57 -15.20 26.28
C ASN A 123 -1.90 -16.67 26.59
N GLY A 124 -1.23 -17.63 25.93
CA GLY A 124 -1.44 -19.07 26.15
C GLY A 124 -2.60 -19.69 25.38
N ARG A 125 -3.38 -18.91 24.61
CA ARG A 125 -4.44 -19.41 23.72
C ARG A 125 -4.01 -19.30 22.25
N ASN A 126 -4.35 -20.32 21.47
CA ASN A 126 -4.04 -20.36 20.03
C ASN A 126 -5.17 -19.74 19.21
N TYR A 127 -4.80 -18.99 18.18
CA TYR A 127 -5.71 -18.30 17.29
C TYR A 127 -5.25 -18.44 15.84
N TRP A 128 -6.20 -18.34 14.90
CA TRP A 128 -5.95 -18.05 13.50
C TRP A 128 -5.92 -16.53 13.28
N ALA A 129 -4.79 -16.03 12.78
CA ALA A 129 -4.58 -14.65 12.40
C ALA A 129 -4.56 -14.51 10.87
N TYR A 130 -5.18 -13.44 10.36
CA TYR A 130 -5.13 -13.09 8.93
C TYR A 130 -4.49 -11.72 8.76
N TYR A 131 -3.35 -11.65 8.07
CA TYR A 131 -2.53 -10.44 7.96
C TYR A 131 -2.71 -9.65 6.67
N LEU A 132 -3.38 -10.24 5.67
CA LEU A 132 -3.70 -9.58 4.41
C LEU A 132 -5.20 -9.58 4.16
N LYS A 133 -5.71 -8.49 3.60
CA LYS A 133 -7.03 -8.38 2.99
C LYS A 133 -6.88 -8.22 1.48
N ARG A 134 -7.68 -8.93 0.69
CA ARG A 134 -7.70 -8.76 -0.77
C ARG A 134 -8.47 -7.49 -1.14
N ILE A 135 -7.91 -6.72 -2.06
CA ILE A 135 -8.48 -5.48 -2.58
C ILE A 135 -9.34 -5.82 -3.80
N ASP A 136 -10.52 -5.23 -3.90
CA ASP A 136 -11.36 -5.37 -5.09
C ASP A 136 -10.83 -4.46 -6.23
N MET A 137 -10.14 -5.09 -7.18
CA MET A 137 -9.52 -4.39 -8.32
C MET A 137 -10.44 -4.28 -9.53
N ARG A 138 -11.68 -4.80 -9.49
CA ARG A 138 -12.56 -4.91 -10.68
C ARG A 138 -12.98 -3.59 -11.30
N THR A 139 -12.96 -2.50 -10.51
CA THR A 139 -13.39 -1.16 -10.94
C THR A 139 -12.22 -0.17 -11.01
N VAL A 140 -10.99 -0.65 -10.85
CA VAL A 140 -9.80 0.19 -10.86
C VAL A 140 -9.40 0.44 -12.31
N GLU A 141 -9.31 1.71 -12.69
CA GLU A 141 -8.92 2.18 -14.02
C GLU A 141 -7.80 3.23 -13.90
N THR A 142 -7.00 3.36 -14.95
CA THR A 142 -5.97 4.39 -15.05
C THR A 142 -6.56 5.68 -15.63
N ASN A 143 -6.17 6.80 -15.04
CA ASN A 143 -6.52 8.14 -15.51
C ASN A 143 -5.24 8.93 -15.79
N ASP A 144 -5.19 9.59 -16.94
CA ASP A 144 -4.04 10.38 -17.39
C ASP A 144 -4.30 11.86 -17.13
N TYR A 145 -3.32 12.55 -16.54
CA TYR A 145 -3.42 13.96 -16.20
C TYR A 145 -2.23 14.77 -16.71
N LEU A 146 -2.52 16.01 -17.11
CA LEU A 146 -1.53 17.06 -17.32
C LEU A 146 -1.48 17.95 -16.09
N ILE A 147 -0.27 18.16 -15.56
CA ILE A 147 -0.02 19.01 -14.41
C ILE A 147 0.82 20.21 -14.87
N THR A 148 0.40 21.43 -14.55
CA THR A 148 1.21 22.64 -14.74
C THR A 148 1.49 23.26 -13.39
N LYS A 149 2.76 23.52 -13.09
CA LYS A 149 3.20 24.17 -11.86
C LYS A 149 3.79 25.54 -12.17
N GLN A 150 3.32 26.58 -11.49
CA GLN A 150 3.83 27.96 -11.56
C GLN A 150 3.87 28.57 -10.15
N GLY A 151 5.06 28.82 -9.61
CA GLY A 151 5.33 29.17 -8.23
C GLY A 151 4.69 28.18 -7.25
N SER A 152 3.78 28.71 -6.43
CA SER A 152 2.99 27.93 -5.47
C SER A 152 1.69 27.35 -6.04
N VAL A 153 1.35 27.67 -7.30
CA VAL A 153 0.10 27.25 -7.95
C VAL A 153 0.35 26.01 -8.78
N GLN A 154 -0.51 25.00 -8.61
CA GLN A 154 -0.52 23.78 -9.41
C GLN A 154 -1.92 23.61 -10.01
N THR A 155 -1.99 23.46 -11.33
CA THR A 155 -3.21 23.05 -12.04
C THR A 155 -3.08 21.61 -12.49
N VAL A 156 -4.17 20.85 -12.38
CA VAL A 156 -4.25 19.44 -12.80
C VAL A 156 -5.51 19.32 -13.65
N VAL A 157 -5.35 18.80 -14.87
CA VAL A 157 -6.46 18.59 -15.82
C VAL A 157 -6.39 17.18 -16.40
N ASP A 158 -7.55 16.59 -16.66
CA ASP A 158 -7.63 15.31 -17.39
C ASP A 158 -7.01 15.47 -18.77
N HIS A 159 -6.17 14.51 -19.15
CA HIS A 159 -5.58 14.47 -20.48
C HIS A 159 -6.53 13.77 -21.45
N VAL A 160 -6.78 14.41 -22.59
CA VAL A 160 -7.52 13.83 -23.72
C VAL A 160 -6.59 13.87 -24.91
N TYR A 161 -6.30 12.69 -25.47
CA TYR A 161 -5.47 12.58 -26.67
C TYR A 161 -6.16 13.24 -27.86
N THR A 162 -5.41 14.07 -28.59
CA THR A 162 -5.84 14.69 -29.84
C THR A 162 -4.86 14.36 -30.98
N ASP A 163 -5.17 14.81 -32.20
CA ASP A 163 -4.25 14.67 -33.34
C ASP A 163 -2.87 15.32 -33.09
N ASN A 164 -2.77 16.29 -32.18
CA ASN A 164 -1.48 16.92 -31.85
C ASN A 164 -0.52 15.96 -31.12
N GLU A 165 -1.05 15.12 -30.23
CA GLU A 165 -0.25 14.08 -29.55
C GLU A 165 0.06 12.91 -30.49
N LEU A 166 -0.85 12.59 -31.39
CA LEU A 166 -0.66 11.52 -32.39
C LEU A 166 0.33 11.90 -33.49
N PHE A 167 0.32 13.18 -33.90
CA PHE A 167 1.17 13.73 -34.96
C PHE A 167 1.90 14.99 -34.46
N PRO A 168 2.86 14.85 -33.53
CA PRO A 168 3.54 15.99 -32.94
C PRO A 168 4.35 16.75 -33.99
N LYS A 169 4.26 18.08 -33.94
CA LYS A 169 5.10 18.97 -34.77
C LYS A 169 6.38 19.31 -34.00
N PRO A 170 7.57 19.21 -34.63
CA PRO A 170 8.81 19.61 -34.00
C PRO A 170 8.77 21.06 -33.52
N ILE A 171 9.30 21.31 -32.32
CA ILE A 171 9.52 22.66 -31.77
C ILE A 171 11.02 22.86 -31.54
N GLU A 172 11.50 24.10 -31.68
CA GLU A 172 12.86 24.43 -31.30
C GLU A 172 13.00 24.37 -29.77
N LEU A 173 14.10 23.79 -29.29
CA LEU A 173 14.42 23.82 -27.87
C LEU A 173 14.76 25.26 -27.48
N PRO A 174 14.34 25.71 -26.29
CA PRO A 174 14.76 27.01 -25.79
C PRO A 174 16.27 27.00 -25.60
N GLU A 175 16.94 28.14 -25.80
CA GLU A 175 18.36 28.29 -25.46
C GLU A 175 18.55 27.94 -23.98
N TYR A 176 19.29 26.86 -23.73
CA TYR A 176 19.68 26.45 -22.38
C TYR A 176 21.15 26.79 -22.19
N ASP A 177 21.43 27.69 -21.25
CA ASP A 177 22.79 28.03 -20.86
C ASP A 177 23.34 26.91 -19.96
N TYR A 178 24.12 26.00 -20.54
CA TYR A 178 24.77 24.89 -19.83
C TYR A 178 25.88 25.35 -18.87
N ASP A 179 26.30 26.61 -18.93
CA ASP A 179 27.40 27.17 -18.13
C ASP A 179 26.89 27.91 -16.87
N ASN A 180 25.57 28.05 -16.70
CA ASN A 180 24.96 28.70 -15.54
C ASN A 180 24.51 27.69 -14.46
N ASP A 181 25.42 27.39 -13.54
CA ASP A 181 25.21 26.50 -12.38
C ASP A 181 24.42 27.16 -11.22
N GLN A 182 23.89 28.39 -11.40
CA GLN A 182 23.11 29.06 -10.37
C GLN A 182 21.67 28.52 -10.31
N ARG A 183 21.50 27.46 -9.52
CA ARG A 183 20.22 26.88 -9.11
C ARG A 183 19.30 26.47 -10.26
N VAL A 184 19.43 25.21 -10.67
CA VAL A 184 18.25 24.47 -11.15
C VAL A 184 17.35 24.20 -9.93
N ASP A 185 16.63 25.21 -9.45
CA ASP A 185 15.42 24.96 -8.66
C ASP A 185 14.51 24.13 -9.58
N ILE A 186 14.02 22.95 -9.16
CA ILE A 186 13.13 22.12 -9.99
C ILE A 186 11.92 23.00 -10.35
N PRO A 187 11.87 23.55 -11.58
CA PRO A 187 11.19 24.80 -11.77
C PRO A 187 9.73 24.52 -12.07
N ASP A 188 8.96 25.58 -12.02
CA ASP A 188 7.70 25.67 -12.74
C ASP A 188 7.78 24.97 -14.09
N GLY A 189 6.77 24.15 -14.41
CA GLY A 189 6.88 23.21 -15.52
C GLY A 189 5.63 22.37 -15.72
N ARG A 190 5.64 21.63 -16.83
CA ARG A 190 4.58 20.68 -17.20
C ARG A 190 5.01 19.27 -16.81
N TYR A 191 4.10 18.51 -16.22
CA TYR A 191 4.31 17.13 -15.81
C TYR A 191 3.16 16.30 -16.38
N VAL A 192 3.44 15.03 -16.64
CA VAL A 192 2.44 14.02 -16.99
C VAL A 192 2.37 13.01 -15.86
N THR A 193 1.18 12.50 -15.59
CA THR A 193 1.01 11.43 -14.61
C THR A 193 -0.12 10.52 -15.07
N SER A 194 0.10 9.22 -15.00
CA SER A 194 -0.95 8.21 -15.13
C SER A 194 -1.13 7.57 -13.77
N ASN A 195 -2.35 7.67 -13.23
CA ASN A 195 -2.68 7.27 -11.87
C ASN A 195 -3.86 6.31 -11.85
N ALA A 196 -3.93 5.47 -10.82
CA ALA A 196 -5.11 4.67 -10.50
C ALA A 196 -5.62 5.01 -9.10
N ASP A 197 -6.93 4.99 -8.94
CA ASP A 197 -7.59 5.23 -7.66
C ASP A 197 -7.91 3.89 -6.98
N ILE A 198 -7.20 3.59 -5.89
CA ILE A 198 -7.39 2.38 -5.10
C ILE A 198 -8.33 2.70 -3.93
N LYS A 199 -9.48 2.02 -3.88
CA LYS A 199 -10.42 2.13 -2.77
C LYS A 199 -10.06 1.12 -1.70
N ILE A 200 -9.68 1.61 -0.52
CA ILE A 200 -9.55 0.82 0.70
C ILE A 200 -10.87 0.94 1.44
N VAL A 201 -11.53 -0.20 1.63
CA VAL A 201 -12.85 -0.30 2.24
C VAL A 201 -12.77 -1.29 3.39
N PHE A 202 -13.12 -0.82 4.58
CA PHE A 202 -13.43 -1.63 5.74
C PHE A 202 -14.91 -1.47 6.01
N ASP A 203 -15.64 -2.57 5.88
CA ASP A 203 -17.04 -2.61 6.28
C ASP A 203 -17.18 -2.81 7.80
N GLU A 204 -18.42 -2.87 8.28
CA GLU A 204 -18.71 -3.06 9.70
C GLU A 204 -18.10 -4.35 10.25
N PHE A 205 -18.06 -5.42 9.43
CA PHE A 205 -17.44 -6.67 9.80
C PHE A 205 -15.92 -6.50 9.99
N ASP A 206 -15.24 -5.87 9.05
CA ASP A 206 -13.80 -5.59 9.14
C ASP A 206 -13.45 -4.75 10.38
N VAL A 207 -14.24 -3.71 10.68
CA VAL A 207 -14.03 -2.86 11.84
C VAL A 207 -14.20 -3.65 13.13
N GLN A 208 -15.27 -4.43 13.24
CA GLN A 208 -15.54 -5.24 14.42
C GLN A 208 -14.47 -6.32 14.64
N GLU A 209 -14.01 -6.96 13.58
CA GLU A 209 -12.90 -7.93 13.65
C GLU A 209 -11.61 -7.28 14.14
N TYR A 210 -11.27 -6.09 13.62
CA TYR A 210 -10.06 -5.39 14.07
C TYR A 210 -10.16 -4.91 15.53
N MET A 211 -11.36 -4.50 15.98
CA MET A 211 -11.60 -4.20 17.39
C MET A 211 -11.44 -5.44 18.27
N ASN A 212 -11.88 -6.61 17.81
CA ASN A 212 -11.65 -7.89 18.50
C ASN A 212 -10.16 -8.24 18.55
N VAL A 213 -9.42 -8.05 17.46
CA VAL A 213 -7.96 -8.24 17.40
C VAL A 213 -7.27 -7.43 18.49
N THR A 214 -7.56 -6.13 18.60
CA THR A 214 -6.88 -5.28 19.58
C THR A 214 -7.34 -5.56 21.02
N ALA A 215 -8.60 -5.94 21.24
CA ALA A 215 -9.06 -6.43 22.53
C ALA A 215 -8.27 -7.67 22.98
N ILE A 216 -8.05 -8.65 22.09
CA ILE A 216 -7.31 -9.88 22.39
C ILE A 216 -5.81 -9.59 22.60
N MET A 217 -5.19 -8.83 21.69
CA MET A 217 -3.74 -8.60 21.69
C MET A 217 -3.28 -7.56 22.73
N ARG A 218 -4.12 -6.58 23.07
CA ARG A 218 -3.75 -5.42 23.90
C ARG A 218 -4.63 -5.22 25.13
N GLY A 219 -5.67 -6.04 25.30
CA GLY A 219 -6.62 -5.92 26.41
C GLY A 219 -7.63 -4.79 26.26
N SER A 220 -7.64 -4.06 25.13
CA SER A 220 -8.60 -2.98 24.90
C SER A 220 -8.89 -2.75 23.41
N SER A 221 -10.17 -2.74 23.06
CA SER A 221 -10.63 -2.35 21.73
C SER A 221 -10.38 -0.87 21.43
N ARG A 222 -10.24 -0.01 22.45
CA ARG A 222 -9.92 1.43 22.29
C ARG A 222 -8.56 1.66 21.63
N SER A 223 -7.70 0.65 21.63
CA SER A 223 -6.38 0.66 21.00
C SER A 223 -6.41 0.21 19.52
N SER A 224 -7.57 0.27 18.87
CA SER A 224 -7.79 -0.03 17.44
C SER A 224 -7.22 1.02 16.50
N VAL A 225 -5.96 1.37 16.71
CA VAL A 225 -5.21 2.30 15.87
C VAL A 225 -4.60 1.54 14.70
N ILE A 226 -4.88 1.98 13.49
CA ILE A 226 -4.12 1.69 12.28
C ILE A 226 -3.27 2.92 12.02
N SER A 227 -1.95 2.75 12.03
CA SER A 227 -1.03 3.84 11.75
C SER A 227 -0.06 3.60 10.59
N GLU A 228 -0.21 2.47 9.93
CA GLU A 228 0.59 2.05 8.80
C GLU A 228 -0.28 1.17 7.89
N ILE A 229 -0.32 1.48 6.61
CA ILE A 229 -0.93 0.66 5.57
C ILE A 229 0.12 0.35 4.52
N ALA A 230 0.12 -0.88 4.02
CA ALA A 230 0.89 -1.30 2.86
C ALA A 230 -0.03 -1.85 1.77
N LEU A 231 0.10 -1.32 0.55
CA LEU A 231 -0.45 -1.92 -0.65
C LEU A 231 0.60 -2.85 -1.25
N ALA A 232 0.25 -4.10 -1.50
CA ALA A 232 1.17 -5.14 -1.92
C ALA A 232 0.70 -5.88 -3.16
N SER A 233 1.67 -6.35 -3.93
CA SER A 233 1.47 -7.28 -5.05
C SER A 233 1.75 -8.71 -4.62
N GLY A 234 1.23 -9.66 -5.39
CA GLY A 234 1.52 -11.08 -5.27
C GLY A 234 0.60 -11.88 -6.19
N ILE A 235 0.59 -13.20 -6.01
CA ILE A 235 -0.35 -14.10 -6.68
C ILE A 235 -1.09 -14.96 -5.64
N ASP A 236 -2.28 -15.43 -5.99
CA ASP A 236 -2.94 -16.47 -5.20
C ASP A 236 -2.48 -17.84 -5.71
N GLY A 237 -2.07 -18.70 -4.80
CA GLY A 237 -1.76 -20.09 -5.08
C GLY A 237 -2.42 -21.01 -4.07
N VAL A 238 -2.74 -22.23 -4.51
CA VAL A 238 -3.40 -23.22 -3.65
C VAL A 238 -2.47 -23.61 -2.49
N ALA A 239 -2.98 -23.55 -1.28
CA ALA A 239 -2.36 -24.03 -0.05
C ALA A 239 -3.31 -24.99 0.69
N THR A 240 -2.72 -25.84 1.53
CA THR A 240 -3.46 -26.74 2.42
C THR A 240 -3.46 -26.18 3.82
N GLY A 241 -4.63 -26.13 4.46
CA GLY A 241 -4.80 -25.70 5.85
C GLY A 241 -5.53 -26.75 6.68
N GLU A 242 -5.55 -26.53 7.99
CA GLU A 242 -6.25 -27.39 8.94
C GLU A 242 -7.52 -26.71 9.43
N SER A 243 -8.65 -27.43 9.37
CA SER A 243 -9.91 -27.00 9.97
C SER A 243 -9.84 -27.04 11.49
N ALA A 244 -10.86 -26.47 12.16
CA ALA A 244 -11.10 -26.62 13.59
C ALA A 244 -11.03 -28.08 14.09
N THR A 245 -11.44 -29.05 13.26
CA THR A 245 -11.46 -30.48 13.58
C THR A 245 -10.18 -31.21 13.16
N GLY A 246 -9.17 -30.49 12.66
CA GLY A 246 -7.91 -31.05 12.17
C GLY A 246 -7.99 -31.68 10.77
N SER A 247 -9.12 -31.51 10.05
CA SER A 247 -9.26 -32.03 8.70
C SER A 247 -8.55 -31.11 7.70
N PRO A 248 -7.75 -31.64 6.77
CA PRO A 248 -7.11 -30.82 5.75
C PRO A 248 -8.14 -30.27 4.77
N PHE A 249 -8.00 -29.00 4.38
CA PHE A 249 -8.76 -28.38 3.30
C PHE A 249 -7.82 -27.54 2.42
N SER A 250 -8.25 -27.24 1.20
CA SER A 250 -7.50 -26.38 0.28
C SER A 250 -8.10 -24.98 0.23
N TYR A 251 -7.25 -23.96 0.15
CA TYR A 251 -7.66 -22.56 0.00
C TYR A 251 -6.59 -21.77 -0.76
N ASP A 252 -6.99 -20.60 -1.27
CA ASP A 252 -6.07 -19.69 -1.94
C ASP A 252 -5.29 -18.87 -0.91
N GLU A 253 -3.97 -18.95 -1.00
CA GLU A 253 -3.03 -18.20 -0.16
C GLU A 253 -2.13 -17.31 -1.02
N ALA A 254 -1.71 -16.18 -0.47
CA ALA A 254 -0.87 -15.22 -1.18
C ALA A 254 0.61 -15.66 -1.19
N LEU A 255 1.21 -15.64 -2.38
CA LEU A 255 2.60 -16.04 -2.62
C LEU A 255 3.40 -14.87 -3.21
N GLY A 256 4.68 -14.80 -2.84
CA GLY A 256 5.61 -13.77 -3.33
C GLY A 256 5.16 -12.35 -3.04
N VAL A 257 4.56 -12.10 -1.87
CA VAL A 257 3.91 -10.82 -1.61
C VAL A 257 4.96 -9.72 -1.42
N GLN A 258 5.00 -8.70 -2.28
CA GLN A 258 5.92 -7.56 -2.17
C GLN A 258 5.15 -6.26 -1.96
N VAL A 259 5.53 -5.49 -0.94
CA VAL A 259 4.93 -4.17 -0.66
C VAL A 259 5.31 -3.19 -1.76
N LEU A 260 4.31 -2.58 -2.39
CA LEU A 260 4.47 -1.59 -3.46
C LEU A 260 4.39 -0.15 -2.94
N TYR A 261 3.47 0.12 -2.02
CA TYR A 261 3.27 1.46 -1.45
C TYR A 261 3.07 1.38 0.05
N TYR A 262 3.67 2.31 0.78
CA TYR A 262 3.31 2.59 2.17
C TYR A 262 2.45 3.84 2.25
N ILE A 263 1.45 3.81 3.12
CA ILE A 263 0.62 4.94 3.48
C ILE A 263 0.69 5.09 5.00
N THR A 264 1.19 6.23 5.45
CA THR A 264 1.28 6.56 6.87
C THR A 264 0.10 7.46 7.21
N LEU A 265 -0.87 6.93 7.97
CA LEU A 265 -2.07 7.62 8.44
C LEU A 265 -2.23 7.45 9.95
N TYR A 266 -3.15 8.17 10.59
CA TYR A 266 -3.58 7.86 11.94
C TYR A 266 -5.10 7.69 11.96
N SER A 267 -5.56 6.44 12.09
CA SER A 267 -6.99 6.13 12.17
C SER A 267 -7.27 5.25 13.38
N ASN A 268 -8.20 5.66 14.24
CA ASN A 268 -8.67 4.84 15.35
C ASN A 268 -10.10 4.33 15.06
N LEU A 269 -10.19 3.04 14.76
CA LEU A 269 -11.46 2.40 14.37
C LEU A 269 -12.47 2.32 15.52
N ALA A 270 -12.02 2.37 16.78
CA ALA A 270 -12.92 2.42 17.93
C ALA A 270 -13.60 3.79 18.12
N ILE A 271 -13.18 4.81 17.35
CA ILE A 271 -13.82 6.12 17.32
C ILE A 271 -14.76 6.20 16.11
N THR A 272 -14.35 5.70 14.94
CA THR A 272 -15.16 5.74 13.72
C THR A 272 -16.29 4.70 13.71
N ASN A 273 -16.12 3.57 14.41
CA ASN A 273 -17.07 2.50 14.73
C ASN A 273 -17.74 1.75 13.55
N GLU A 274 -18.07 2.40 12.43
CA GLU A 274 -18.90 1.81 11.38
C GLU A 274 -18.12 1.41 10.13
N ASN A 275 -17.19 2.25 9.69
CA ASN A 275 -16.38 1.98 8.50
C ASN A 275 -15.06 2.75 8.51
N LEU A 276 -14.13 2.31 7.66
CA LEU A 276 -12.99 3.09 7.20
C LEU A 276 -12.93 3.00 5.68
N ASN A 277 -13.26 4.12 5.03
CA ASN A 277 -13.21 4.26 3.58
C ASN A 277 -12.18 5.31 3.21
N MET A 278 -11.20 4.94 2.40
CA MET A 278 -10.21 5.87 1.87
C MET A 278 -9.89 5.54 0.41
N THR A 279 -9.80 6.58 -0.41
CA THR A 279 -9.27 6.46 -1.77
C THR A 279 -7.81 6.89 -1.76
N VAL A 280 -6.94 6.00 -2.22
CA VAL A 280 -5.51 6.27 -2.37
C VAL A 280 -5.20 6.36 -3.85
N LYS A 281 -4.61 7.47 -4.26
CA LYS A 281 -4.07 7.61 -5.61
C LYS A 281 -2.70 6.95 -5.66
N ILE A 282 -2.53 6.00 -6.58
CA ILE A 282 -1.23 5.41 -6.91
C ILE A 282 -0.84 5.84 -8.31
N GLY A 283 0.45 6.09 -8.51
CA GLY A 283 1.00 6.58 -9.76
C GLY A 283 2.20 7.47 -9.46
N GLN A 284 2.96 7.80 -10.51
CA GLN A 284 4.11 8.68 -10.37
C GLN A 284 4.03 9.75 -11.44
N SER A 285 4.17 11.00 -11.00
CA SER A 285 4.33 12.11 -11.91
C SER A 285 5.75 12.11 -12.43
N SER A 286 5.89 12.12 -13.75
CA SER A 286 7.18 12.27 -14.41
C SER A 286 7.29 13.71 -14.94
N PRO A 287 8.45 14.37 -14.74
CA PRO A 287 8.67 15.66 -15.38
C PRO A 287 8.60 15.46 -16.90
N PHE A 288 7.88 16.34 -17.58
CA PHE A 288 7.79 16.34 -19.03
C PHE A 288 8.48 17.58 -19.55
N PHE A 289 9.78 17.47 -19.86
CA PHE A 289 10.45 18.57 -20.58
C PHE A 289 11.72 18.17 -21.34
N ILE A 290 11.62 18.21 -22.67
CA ILE A 290 12.69 18.58 -23.59
C ILE A 290 12.00 19.50 -24.64
N GLY A 291 11.83 20.80 -24.33
CA GLY A 291 11.32 21.82 -25.28
C GLY A 291 10.29 22.82 -24.72
N ALA A 292 10.41 24.09 -25.14
CA ALA A 292 10.04 25.33 -24.43
C ALA A 292 8.59 25.49 -23.93
N VAL A 293 8.48 26.39 -22.94
CA VAL A 293 7.26 26.97 -22.33
C VAL A 293 6.38 27.66 -23.37
#